data_AF-A0A6A5HRN3-F1
#
_entry.id   AF-A0A6A5HRN3-F1
#
_cell.length_a   1.000
_cell.length_b   1.000
_cell.length_c   1.000
_cell.angle_alpha   90.00
_cell.angle_beta   90.00
_cell.angle_gamma   90.00
#
_symmetry.space_group_name_H-M   'P 1'
#
loop_
_entity.id
_entity.type
_entity.pdbx_description
1 polymer ?
#
loop_
_entity_poly.entity_id
_entity_poly.type
_entity_poly.pdbx_seq_one_letter_code
_entity_poly.pdbx_strand_id
1 'polypeptide(L)'
;MYRTAVLLLVLLSTSTVLSFVAPPSQATLACITCIATVKGLEPRVLAEGDDVAKHEVETLCLKEAPTPAAEKSCEEYGDDEIEVIISLIKQDVPPKTICQQLKKC
;
A
#
# COMPACT_ATOMS: atom_id res chain seq x y z
N MET A 1 38.15 3.32 -42.25
CA MET A 1 37.58 4.54 -41.63
C MET A 1 36.26 4.28 -40.87
N TYR A 2 35.50 3.21 -41.16
CA TYR A 2 34.26 2.87 -40.43
C TYR A 2 34.46 2.16 -39.07
N ARG A 3 35.54 1.40 -38.89
CA ARG A 3 35.79 0.65 -37.64
C ARG A 3 36.04 1.53 -36.41
N THR A 4 36.71 2.67 -36.60
CA THR A 4 36.97 3.66 -35.54
C THR A 4 35.72 4.48 -35.20
N ALA A 5 34.82 4.71 -36.17
CA ALA A 5 33.55 5.39 -35.93
C ALA A 5 32.56 4.53 -35.12
N VAL A 6 32.56 3.21 -35.33
CA VAL A 6 31.72 2.27 -34.55
C VAL A 6 32.21 2.15 -33.11
N LEU A 7 33.52 2.17 -32.86
CA LEU A 7 34.09 2.13 -31.50
C LEU A 7 33.79 3.40 -30.69
N LEU A 8 33.69 4.56 -31.34
CA LEU A 8 33.30 5.82 -30.69
C LEU A 8 31.81 5.85 -30.31
N LEU A 9 30.93 5.20 -31.09
CA LEU A 9 29.50 5.10 -30.78
C LEU A 9 29.19 4.14 -29.62
N VAL A 10 29.97 3.07 -29.45
CA VAL A 10 29.80 2.10 -28.34
C VAL A 10 30.24 2.68 -26.99
N LEU A 11 31.12 3.67 -26.98
CA LEU A 11 31.59 4.34 -25.76
C LEU A 11 30.63 5.45 -25.25
N LEU A 12 29.63 5.85 -26.05
CA LEU A 12 28.64 6.88 -25.70
C LEU A 12 27.35 6.32 -25.10
N SER A 13 27.15 5.00 -25.06
CA SER A 13 26.12 4.39 -24.22
C SER A 13 26.67 4.19 -22.81
N THR A 14 27.17 5.26 -22.21
CA THR A 14 27.38 5.35 -20.77
C THR A 14 26.02 5.17 -20.12
N SER A 15 25.83 4.00 -19.50
CA SER A 15 24.88 3.65 -18.46
C SER A 15 24.06 4.82 -17.89
N THR A 16 23.04 5.26 -18.61
CA THR A 16 21.87 5.83 -17.95
C THR A 16 21.12 4.63 -17.41
N VAL A 17 21.43 4.29 -16.16
CA VAL A 17 20.47 3.58 -15.30
C VAL A 17 19.26 4.50 -15.16
N LEU A 18 18.43 4.52 -16.21
CA LEU A 18 17.03 4.87 -16.10
C LEU A 18 16.48 3.80 -15.18
N SER A 19 16.41 4.13 -13.89
CA SER A 19 15.57 3.41 -12.95
C SER A 19 14.15 3.49 -13.52
N PHE A 20 13.79 2.54 -14.36
CA PHE A 20 12.42 2.23 -14.69
C PHE A 20 11.80 1.79 -13.38
N VAL A 21 11.30 2.77 -12.61
CA VAL A 21 10.39 2.51 -11.51
C VAL A 21 9.11 2.06 -12.19
N ALA A 22 9.02 0.75 -12.44
CA ALA A 22 7.79 0.14 -12.90
C ALA A 22 6.70 0.53 -11.88
N PRO A 23 5.52 1.01 -12.34
CA PRO A 23 4.44 1.34 -11.42
C PRO A 23 4.15 0.11 -10.55
N PRO A 24 3.89 0.30 -9.24
CA PRO A 24 3.58 -0.80 -8.34
C PRO A 24 2.43 -1.61 -8.93
N SER A 25 2.56 -2.94 -8.91
CA SER A 25 1.45 -3.80 -9.32
C SER A 25 0.22 -3.50 -8.45
N GLN A 26 -0.98 -3.76 -8.97
CA GLN A 26 -2.22 -3.50 -8.23
C GLN A 26 -2.26 -4.21 -6.87
N ALA A 27 -1.71 -5.43 -6.79
CA ALA A 27 -1.55 -6.17 -5.53
C ALA A 27 -0.56 -5.49 -4.56
N THR A 28 0.54 -4.92 -5.08
CA THR A 28 1.49 -4.17 -4.27
C THR A 28 0.86 -2.90 -3.70
N LEU A 29 0.07 -2.19 -4.51
CA LEU A 29 -0.62 -0.99 -4.07
C LEU A 29 -1.68 -1.30 -2.99
N ALA A 30 -2.51 -2.33 -3.21
CA ALA A 30 -3.49 -2.80 -2.23
C ALA A 30 -2.83 -3.16 -0.89
N CYS A 31 -1.68 -3.84 -0.92
CA CYS A 31 -0.93 -4.20 0.27
C CYS A 31 -0.41 -2.97 1.02
N ILE A 32 0.16 -1.99 0.32
CA ILE A 32 0.67 -0.74 0.94
C ILE A 32 -0.48 0.04 1.56
N THR A 33 -1.60 0.19 0.83
CA THR A 33 -2.80 0.89 1.32
C THR A 33 -3.34 0.22 2.57
N CYS A 34 -3.54 -1.09 2.57
CA CYS A 34 -4.01 -1.81 3.74
C CYS A 34 -3.11 -1.61 4.96
N ILE A 35 -1.79 -1.74 4.79
CA ILE A 35 -0.85 -1.56 5.90
C ILE A 35 -0.94 -0.14 6.49
N ALA A 36 -1.10 0.87 5.63
CA ALA A 36 -1.24 2.26 6.07
C ALA A 36 -2.55 2.48 6.82
N THR A 37 -3.67 1.95 6.32
CA THR A 37 -4.97 1.99 6.99
C THR A 37 -4.92 1.36 8.37
N VAL A 38 -4.37 0.14 8.48
CA VAL A 38 -4.28 -0.60 9.76
C VAL A 38 -3.43 0.18 10.77
N LYS A 39 -2.30 0.74 10.34
CA LYS A 39 -1.46 1.59 11.20
C LYS A 39 -2.17 2.86 11.67
N GLY A 40 -2.97 3.48 10.81
CA GLY A 40 -3.78 4.64 11.18
C GLY A 40 -4.88 4.30 12.17
N LEU A 41 -5.42 3.07 12.08
CA LEU A 41 -6.55 2.60 12.89
C LEU A 41 -6.12 2.09 14.27
N GLU A 42 -4.93 1.52 14.40
CA GLU A 42 -4.35 1.00 15.65
C GLU A 42 -4.50 1.94 16.85
N PRO A 43 -4.07 3.22 16.81
CA PRO A 43 -4.23 4.14 17.94
C PRO A 43 -5.71 4.44 18.26
N ARG A 44 -6.60 4.45 17.26
CA ARG A 44 -8.04 4.72 17.44
C ARG A 44 -8.73 3.57 18.16
N VAL A 45 -8.46 2.34 17.73
CA VAL A 45 -9.00 1.13 18.36
C VAL A 45 -8.58 1.05 19.82
N LEU A 46 -7.31 1.37 20.11
CA LEU A 46 -6.76 1.26 21.45
C LEU A 46 -7.18 2.42 22.38
N ALA A 47 -7.43 3.62 21.85
CA ALA A 47 -7.71 4.82 22.67
C ALA A 47 -9.18 5.25 22.68
N GLU A 48 -9.91 5.06 21.58
CA GLU A 48 -11.25 5.64 21.33
C GLU A 48 -12.36 4.58 21.28
N GLY A 49 -12.00 3.30 21.12
CA GLY A 49 -12.92 2.17 21.13
C GLY A 49 -13.43 1.75 19.74
N ASP A 50 -14.04 0.56 19.68
CA ASP A 50 -14.36 -0.14 18.43
C ASP A 50 -15.34 0.64 17.53
N ASP A 51 -16.33 1.32 18.11
CA ASP A 51 -17.34 2.08 17.36
C ASP A 51 -16.73 3.28 16.63
N VAL A 52 -15.75 3.96 17.23
CA VAL A 52 -15.05 5.08 16.58
C VAL A 52 -14.16 4.55 15.45
N ALA A 53 -13.47 3.44 15.69
CA ALA A 53 -12.65 2.79 14.67
C ALA A 53 -13.48 2.35 13.46
N LYS A 54 -14.68 1.79 13.66
CA LYS A 54 -15.58 1.36 12.58
C LYS A 54 -15.90 2.50 11.60
N HIS A 55 -16.19 3.68 12.13
CA HIS A 55 -16.54 4.84 11.30
C HIS A 55 -15.31 5.57 10.71
N GLU A 56 -14.11 5.31 11.22
CA GLU A 56 -12.89 5.97 10.77
C GLU A 56 -12.10 5.19 9.72
N VAL A 57 -12.35 3.88 9.50
CA VAL A 57 -11.54 3.06 8.56
C VAL A 57 -11.50 3.67 7.16
N GLU A 58 -12.65 4.04 6.60
CA GLU A 58 -12.73 4.63 5.26
C GLU A 58 -12.00 5.98 5.21
N THR A 59 -12.25 6.84 6.19
CA THR A 59 -11.63 8.17 6.28
C THR A 59 -10.10 8.06 6.40
N LEU A 60 -9.60 7.17 7.25
CA LEU A 60 -8.18 6.91 7.43
C LEU A 60 -7.58 6.28 6.18
N CYS A 61 -8.28 5.35 5.55
CA CYS A 61 -7.82 4.73 4.32
C CYS A 61 -7.64 5.77 3.19
N LEU A 62 -8.62 6.65 2.99
CA LEU A 62 -8.54 7.73 2.00
C LEU A 62 -7.45 8.75 2.35
N LYS A 63 -7.29 9.07 3.63
CA LYS A 63 -6.26 9.99 4.10
C LYS A 63 -4.85 9.44 3.89
N GLU A 64 -4.64 8.17 4.21
CA GLU A 64 -3.33 7.53 4.11
C GLU A 64 -2.99 7.11 2.66
N ALA A 65 -4.00 6.96 1.80
CA ALA A 65 -3.81 6.62 0.40
C ALA A 65 -4.76 7.41 -0.52
N PRO A 66 -4.44 8.69 -0.81
CA PRO A 66 -5.28 9.58 -1.62
C PRO A 66 -5.09 9.33 -3.13
N THR A 67 -5.25 8.09 -3.56
CA THR A 67 -5.16 7.71 -4.98
C THR A 67 -6.48 7.08 -5.43
N PRO A 68 -6.94 7.26 -6.68
CA PRO A 68 -8.19 6.66 -7.15
C PRO A 68 -8.24 5.13 -7.00
N ALA A 69 -7.08 4.48 -7.10
CA ALA A 69 -6.97 3.04 -6.92
C ALA A 69 -7.06 2.62 -5.44
N ALA A 70 -6.58 3.45 -4.53
CA ALA A 70 -6.72 3.24 -3.10
C ALA A 70 -8.12 3.59 -2.61
N GLU A 71 -8.73 4.66 -3.11
CA GLU A 71 -10.13 5.03 -2.85
C GLU A 71 -11.07 3.86 -3.14
N LYS A 72 -10.95 3.26 -4.33
CA LYS A 72 -11.67 2.02 -4.65
C LYS A 72 -11.36 0.87 -3.68
N SER A 73 -10.09 0.70 -3.29
CA SER A 73 -9.72 -0.32 -2.30
C SER A 73 -10.25 -0.02 -0.90
N CYS A 74 -10.51 1.24 -0.56
CA CYS A 74 -11.10 1.68 0.70
C CYS A 74 -12.61 1.44 0.70
N GLU A 75 -13.28 1.72 -0.42
CA GLU A 75 -14.71 1.42 -0.63
C GLU A 75 -15.00 -0.09 -0.61
N GLU A 76 -14.00 -0.92 -0.96
CA GLU A 76 -14.11 -2.38 -0.90
C GLU A 76 -14.05 -2.94 0.54
N TYR A 77 -13.69 -2.14 1.56
CA TYR A 77 -13.77 -2.60 2.94
C TYR A 77 -15.24 -2.72 3.37
N GLY A 78 -15.71 -3.96 3.49
CA GLY A 78 -17.02 -4.25 4.09
C GLY A 78 -16.98 -4.20 5.62
N ASP A 79 -18.16 -4.11 6.25
CA ASP A 79 -18.32 -4.13 7.70
C ASP A 79 -17.60 -5.33 8.37
N ASP A 80 -17.68 -6.51 7.75
CA ASP A 80 -17.01 -7.73 8.23
C ASP A 80 -15.47 -7.61 8.20
N GLU A 81 -14.90 -7.01 7.14
CA GLU A 81 -13.45 -6.81 7.05
C GLU A 81 -12.98 -5.80 8.10
N ILE A 82 -13.77 -4.75 8.34
CA ILE A 82 -13.50 -3.74 9.36
C ILE A 82 -13.52 -4.37 10.76
N GLU A 83 -14.49 -5.22 11.08
CA GLU A 83 -14.55 -5.95 12.35
C GLU A 83 -13.33 -6.88 12.53
N VAL A 84 -12.93 -7.58 11.47
CA VAL A 84 -11.73 -8.43 11.47
C VAL A 84 -10.48 -7.59 11.74
N ILE A 85 -10.32 -6.45 11.08
CA ILE A 85 -9.19 -5.53 11.30
C ILE A 85 -9.14 -5.10 12.77
N ILE A 86 -10.26 -4.61 13.32
CA ILE A 86 -10.34 -4.13 14.71
C ILE A 86 -10.00 -5.27 15.69
N SER A 87 -10.57 -6.46 15.48
CA SER A 87 -10.31 -7.63 16.32
C SER A 87 -8.84 -8.04 16.30
N LEU A 88 -8.21 -8.04 15.12
CA LEU A 88 -6.79 -8.39 14.98
C LEU A 88 -5.86 -7.33 15.57
N ILE A 89 -6.21 -6.05 15.46
CA ILE A 89 -5.49 -4.95 16.13
C ILE A 89 -5.51 -5.16 17.65
N LYS A 90 -6.67 -5.49 18.24
CA LYS A 90 -6.80 -5.74 19.69
C LYS A 90 -6.00 -6.96 20.16
N GLN A 91 -5.71 -7.89 19.25
CA GLN A 91 -4.86 -9.05 19.48
C GLN A 91 -3.37 -8.77 19.26
N ASP A 92 -3.00 -7.50 19.03
CA ASP A 92 -1.61 -7.07 18.77
C ASP A 92 -1.00 -7.75 17.52
N VAL A 93 -1.85 -8.07 16.53
CA VAL A 93 -1.41 -8.69 15.28
C VAL A 93 -0.74 -7.63 14.40
N PRO A 94 0.49 -7.87 13.88
CA PRO A 94 1.19 -6.88 13.07
C PRO A 94 0.42 -6.48 11.80
N PRO A 95 0.45 -5.20 11.38
CA PRO A 95 -0.33 -4.71 10.24
C PRO A 95 -0.14 -5.49 8.93
N LYS A 96 1.09 -5.95 8.65
CA LYS A 96 1.37 -6.77 7.48
C LYS A 96 0.64 -8.12 7.53
N THR A 97 0.58 -8.75 8.71
CA THR A 97 -0.09 -10.03 8.91
C THR A 97 -1.61 -9.89 8.80
N ILE A 98 -2.17 -8.78 9.29
CA ILE A 98 -3.59 -8.44 9.08
C ILE A 98 -3.91 -8.35 7.60
N CYS A 99 -3.11 -7.60 6.84
CA CYS A 99 -3.33 -7.43 5.40
C CYS A 99 -3.14 -8.70 4.57
N GLN A 100 -2.30 -9.63 5.03
CA GLN A 100 -2.19 -10.98 4.46
C GLN A 100 -3.44 -11.82 4.70
N GLN A 101 -4.05 -11.73 5.89
CA GLN A 101 -5.30 -12.44 6.20
C GLN A 101 -6.47 -11.91 5.36
N LEU A 102 -6.47 -10.60 5.07
CA LEU A 102 -7.44 -9.94 4.18
C LEU A 102 -7.16 -10.15 2.69
N LYS A 103 -6.08 -10.88 2.33
CA LYS A 103 -5.65 -11.11 0.94
C LYS A 103 -5.41 -9.83 0.14
N LYS A 104 -5.11 -8.72 0.82
CA LYS A 104 -4.66 -7.45 0.21
C LYS A 104 -3.13 -7.47 0.04
N CYS A 105 -2.45 -8.25 0.89
CA CYS A 105 -1.10 -8.80 0.75
C CYS A 105 -1.20 -10.34 0.71
#